data_AF-A0A4U7CCU5-F1
#
_entry.id   AF-A0A4U7CCU5-F1
#
_cell.length_a   1.000
_cell.length_b   1.000
_cell.length_c   1.000
_cell.angle_alpha   90.00
_cell.angle_beta   90.00
_cell.angle_gamma   90.00
#
_symmetry.space_group_name_H-M   'P 1'
#
loop_
_entity.id
_entity.type
_entity.pdbx_description
1 polymer ?
#
loop_
_entity_poly.entity_id
_entity_poly.type
_entity_poly.pdbx_seq_one_letter_code
_entity_poly.pdbx_strand_id
1 'polypeptide(L)'
;MDGKQALYYAAIAIAVLIGVGIVVSVVSALVSLVWTIVSGVVSLAVLAGLVYVAYKAGSWLLGEGGSPSLDSIGSESASSTSVDAGSSRQDRLRKQYVEGQISEAEFERRIGEELETEEVDEIDRELERER
;
A
#
# COMPACT_ATOMS: atom_id res chain seq x y z
N MET A 1 1.62 -70.10 -2.81
CA MET A 1 2.24 -68.90 -3.39
C MET A 1 3.61 -68.76 -2.76
N ASP A 2 4.66 -68.74 -3.56
CA ASP A 2 6.03 -68.69 -3.06
C ASP A 2 6.28 -67.35 -2.34
N GLY A 3 6.81 -67.38 -1.11
CA GLY A 3 7.03 -66.17 -0.31
C GLY A 3 7.90 -65.10 -1.01
N LYS A 4 8.73 -65.52 -1.97
CA LYS A 4 9.51 -64.61 -2.81
C LYS A 4 8.64 -63.78 -3.77
N GLN A 5 7.60 -64.38 -4.33
CA GLN A 5 6.66 -63.66 -5.19
C GLN A 5 5.88 -62.62 -4.37
N ALA A 6 5.44 -62.97 -3.16
CA ALA A 6 4.77 -62.04 -2.27
C ALA A 6 5.64 -60.81 -1.95
N LEU A 7 6.94 -61.01 -1.68
CA LEU A 7 7.88 -59.91 -1.45
C LEU A 7 8.09 -59.03 -2.70
N TYR A 8 8.16 -59.63 -3.89
CA TYR A 8 8.28 -58.87 -5.14
C TYR A 8 7.04 -57.99 -5.40
N TYR A 9 5.83 -58.54 -5.25
CA TYR A 9 4.61 -57.77 -5.42
C TYR A 9 4.47 -56.69 -4.34
N ALA A 10 4.89 -56.96 -3.10
CA ALA A 10 4.91 -55.97 -2.04
C ALA A 10 5.86 -54.80 -2.37
N ALA A 11 7.06 -55.09 -2.87
CA ALA A 11 8.03 -54.05 -3.26
C ALA A 11 7.49 -53.18 -4.41
N ILE A 12 6.87 -53.77 -5.43
CA ILE A 12 6.24 -53.04 -6.53
C ILE A 12 5.07 -52.18 -6.02
N ALA A 13 4.23 -52.73 -5.15
CA ALA A 13 3.11 -51.99 -4.58
C ALA A 13 3.59 -50.76 -3.79
N ILE A 14 4.66 -50.91 -2.99
CA ILE A 14 5.27 -49.78 -2.26
C ILE A 14 5.83 -48.75 -3.24
N ALA A 15 6.55 -49.17 -4.28
CA ALA A 15 7.10 -48.25 -5.28
C ALA A 15 6.00 -47.44 -5.98
N VAL A 16 4.89 -48.09 -6.35
CA VAL A 16 3.73 -47.42 -6.94
C VAL A 16 3.09 -46.45 -5.95
N LEU A 17 2.93 -46.86 -4.69
CA LEU A 17 2.32 -46.02 -3.66
C LEU A 17 3.15 -44.75 -3.41
N ILE A 18 4.48 -44.88 -3.36
CA ILE A 18 5.38 -43.72 -3.28
C ILE A 18 5.22 -42.82 -4.50
N GLY A 19 5.21 -43.39 -5.72
CA GLY A 19 5.03 -42.62 -6.95
C GLY A 19 3.72 -41.84 -6.97
N VAL A 20 2.61 -42.49 -6.62
CA VAL A 20 1.29 -41.85 -6.49
C VAL A 20 1.32 -40.78 -5.40
N GLY A 21 1.96 -41.05 -4.27
CA GLY A 21 2.11 -40.10 -3.17
C GLY A 21 2.81 -38.82 -3.58
N ILE A 22 3.86 -38.90 -4.42
CA ILE A 22 4.54 -37.73 -4.96
C ILE A 22 3.60 -36.89 -5.82
N VAL A 23 2.85 -37.54 -6.73
CA VAL A 23 1.88 -36.84 -7.59
C VAL A 23 0.80 -36.14 -6.76
N VAL A 24 0.21 -36.85 -5.79
CA VAL A 24 -0.79 -36.28 -4.88
C VAL A 24 -0.21 -35.12 -4.08
N SER A 25 1.03 -35.22 -3.62
CA SER A 25 1.72 -34.14 -2.90
C SER A 25 1.84 -32.89 -3.75
N VAL A 26 2.30 -33.00 -4.99
CA VAL A 26 2.43 -31.86 -5.92
C VAL A 26 1.08 -31.22 -6.20
N VAL A 27 0.05 -32.03 -6.49
CA VAL A 27 -1.31 -31.52 -6.73
C VAL A 27 -1.85 -30.81 -5.49
N SER A 28 -1.66 -31.41 -4.31
CA SER A 28 -2.11 -30.84 -3.05
C SER A 28 -1.40 -29.52 -2.73
N ALA A 29 -0.11 -29.42 -3.05
CA ALA A 29 0.67 -28.18 -2.88
C ALA A 29 0.15 -27.05 -3.77
N LEU A 30 -0.25 -27.35 -5.01
CA LEU A 30 -0.85 -26.36 -5.90
C LEU A 30 -2.24 -25.92 -5.41
N VAL A 31 -3.07 -26.88 -4.98
CA VAL A 31 -4.40 -26.58 -4.43
C VAL A 31 -4.29 -25.76 -3.14
N SER A 32 -3.35 -26.11 -2.25
CA SER A 32 -3.14 -25.38 -0.99
C SER A 32 -2.62 -23.97 -1.24
N LEU A 33 -1.80 -23.75 -2.27
CA LEU A 33 -1.35 -22.42 -2.66
C LEU A 33 -2.53 -21.54 -3.08
N VAL A 34 -3.41 -22.05 -3.95
CA VAL A 34 -4.62 -21.32 -4.37
C VAL A 34 -5.50 -21.01 -3.16
N TRP A 35 -5.72 -22.00 -2.28
CA TRP A 35 -6.52 -21.82 -1.08
C TRP A 35 -5.91 -20.78 -0.13
N THR A 36 -4.58 -20.74 -0.01
CA THR A 36 -3.87 -19.75 0.81
C THR A 36 -4.12 -18.34 0.30
N ILE A 37 -4.06 -18.13 -1.02
CA ILE A 37 -4.34 -16.83 -1.63
C ILE A 37 -5.79 -16.42 -1.37
N VAL A 38 -6.75 -17.33 -1.63
CA VAL A 38 -8.18 -17.08 -1.39
C VAL A 38 -8.44 -16.75 0.08
N SER A 39 -7.91 -17.56 1.00
CA SER A 39 -8.03 -17.34 2.44
C SER A 39 -7.37 -16.03 2.87
N GLY A 40 -6.24 -15.67 2.27
CA GLY A 40 -5.56 -14.39 2.53
C GLY A 40 -6.43 -13.20 2.15
N VAL A 41 -7.00 -13.21 0.94
CA VAL A 41 -7.91 -12.17 0.46
C VAL A 41 -9.16 -12.09 1.33
N VAL A 42 -9.79 -13.23 1.63
CA VAL A 42 -10.97 -13.29 2.49
C VAL A 42 -10.65 -12.77 3.90
N SER A 43 -9.54 -13.17 4.49
CA SER A 43 -9.11 -12.69 5.81
C SER A 43 -8.91 -11.18 5.81
N LEU A 44 -8.32 -10.62 4.74
CA LEU A 44 -8.08 -9.19 4.61
C LEU A 44 -9.39 -8.42 4.42
N ALA A 45 -10.33 -8.96 3.65
CA ALA A 45 -11.68 -8.43 3.50
C ALA A 45 -12.47 -8.46 4.82
N VAL A 46 -12.37 -9.55 5.58
CA VAL A 46 -13.00 -9.66 6.92
C VAL A 46 -12.41 -8.64 7.88
N LEU A 47 -11.09 -8.47 7.88
CA LEU A 47 -10.42 -7.46 8.71
C LEU A 47 -10.89 -6.04 8.35
N ALA A 48 -10.93 -5.71 7.06
CA ALA A 48 -11.43 -4.43 6.58
C ALA A 48 -12.91 -4.22 6.95
N GLY A 49 -13.74 -5.27 6.84
CA GLY A 49 -15.13 -5.26 7.26
C GLY A 49 -15.28 -5.01 8.77
N LEU A 50 -14.46 -5.64 9.61
CA LEU A 50 -14.44 -5.41 11.05
C LEU A 50 -14.08 -3.96 11.38
N VAL A 51 -13.05 -3.40 10.75
CA VAL A 51 -12.65 -2.01 10.93
C VAL A 51 -13.79 -1.06 10.52
N TYR A 52 -14.46 -1.34 9.39
CA TYR A 52 -15.59 -0.55 8.94
C TYR A 52 -16.77 -0.59 9.92
N VAL A 53 -17.13 -1.78 10.42
CA VAL A 53 -18.19 -1.96 11.41
C VAL A 53 -17.85 -1.25 12.72
N ALA A 54 -16.60 -1.37 13.19
CA ALA A 54 -16.13 -0.68 14.39
C ALA A 54 -16.18 0.84 14.22
N TYR A 55 -15.73 1.38 13.07
CA TYR A 55 -15.83 2.80 12.75
C TYR A 55 -17.29 3.27 12.71
N LYS A 56 -18.17 2.52 12.04
CA LYS A 56 -19.60 2.87 11.93
C LYS A 56 -20.30 2.83 13.28
N ALA A 57 -20.08 1.77 14.06
CA ALA A 57 -20.64 1.65 15.41
C ALA A 57 -20.09 2.72 16.36
N GLY A 58 -18.78 3.01 16.27
CA GLY A 58 -18.15 4.12 16.97
C GLY A 58 -18.75 5.47 16.57
N SER A 59 -18.97 5.71 15.28
CA SER A 59 -19.58 6.96 14.81
C SER A 59 -21.01 7.17 15.29
N TRP A 60 -21.80 6.10 15.49
CA TRP A 60 -23.12 6.21 16.09
C TRP A 60 -23.09 6.40 17.60
N LEU A 61 -22.14 5.75 18.30
CA LEU A 61 -22.00 5.87 19.74
C LEU A 61 -21.37 7.21 20.16
N LEU A 62 -20.38 7.70 19.41
CA LEU A 62 -19.72 8.99 19.65
C LEU A 62 -20.42 10.16 18.94
N GLY A 63 -21.21 9.90 17.89
CA GLY A 63 -21.86 10.93 17.07
C GLY A 63 -23.04 11.65 17.73
N GLU A 64 -23.61 11.12 18.82
CA GLU A 64 -24.59 11.85 19.64
C GLU A 64 -23.91 12.80 20.65
N GLY A 65 -22.60 12.63 20.92
CA GLY A 65 -21.95 13.26 22.08
C GLY A 65 -20.67 14.08 21.81
N GLY A 66 -20.07 14.02 20.63
CA GLY A 66 -18.86 14.79 20.40
C GLY A 66 -18.29 14.60 19.01
N SER A 67 -18.53 15.60 18.16
CA SER A 67 -17.66 15.89 17.02
C SER A 67 -16.28 16.29 17.56
N PRO A 68 -15.19 15.51 17.40
CA PRO A 68 -13.87 16.09 17.43
C PRO A 68 -13.73 16.88 16.13
N SER A 69 -14.06 18.17 16.20
CA SER A 69 -13.52 19.14 15.26
C SER A 69 -12.00 18.99 15.25
N LEU A 70 -11.46 18.40 14.18
CA LEU A 70 -10.04 18.47 13.82
C LEU A 70 -9.66 19.90 13.35
N ASP A 71 -10.35 20.91 13.89
CA ASP A 71 -10.22 22.33 13.62
C ASP A 71 -9.73 23.00 14.92
N SER A 72 -8.55 22.57 15.37
CA SER A 72 -7.66 23.28 16.31
C SER A 72 -6.47 22.37 16.68
N ILE A 73 -5.64 22.04 15.70
CA ILE A 73 -4.20 22.03 15.97
C ILE A 73 -3.80 23.50 15.72
N GLY A 74 -3.37 24.14 16.81
CA GLY A 74 -3.08 25.58 16.89
C GLY A 74 -2.28 26.06 15.69
N SER A 75 -2.53 27.23 15.10
CA SER A 75 -2.46 28.53 15.79
C SER A 75 -1.32 28.60 16.81
N GLU A 76 -0.17 28.06 16.42
CA GLU A 76 1.13 28.39 16.99
C GLU A 76 1.74 29.44 16.05
N SER A 77 1.62 30.69 16.45
CA SER A 77 2.56 31.78 16.18
C SER A 77 3.34 31.78 14.85
N ALA A 78 2.86 32.62 13.92
CA ALA A 78 3.67 33.56 13.16
C ALA A 78 4.90 33.02 12.39
N SER A 79 4.69 32.55 11.15
CA SER A 79 5.49 32.86 9.94
C SER A 79 5.41 31.72 8.93
N SER A 80 4.45 31.75 8.00
CA SER A 80 4.46 30.83 6.84
C SER A 80 3.55 31.33 5.71
N THR A 81 3.65 32.61 5.36
CA THR A 81 3.02 33.16 4.13
C THR A 81 3.78 32.76 2.85
N SER A 82 4.77 31.85 2.93
CA SER A 82 5.59 31.42 1.79
C SER A 82 5.13 30.09 1.15
N VAL A 83 4.72 29.09 1.95
CA VAL A 83 4.45 27.74 1.43
C VAL A 83 3.10 27.64 0.67
N ASP A 84 2.08 28.39 1.10
CA ASP A 84 0.74 28.38 0.47
C ASP A 84 0.72 29.11 -0.89
N ALA A 85 1.67 30.02 -1.12
CA ALA A 85 1.79 30.72 -2.40
C ALA A 85 2.31 29.79 -3.52
N GLY A 86 3.22 28.87 -3.19
CA GLY A 86 3.79 27.88 -4.13
C GLY A 86 2.76 26.84 -4.57
N SER A 87 2.01 26.27 -3.62
CA SER A 87 0.95 25.29 -3.91
C SER A 87 -0.14 25.87 -4.84
N SER A 88 -0.58 27.10 -4.57
CA SER A 88 -1.59 27.79 -5.40
C SER A 88 -1.11 28.03 -6.85
N ARG A 89 0.20 28.17 -7.06
CA ARG A 89 0.80 28.42 -8.38
C ARG A 89 0.99 27.11 -9.15
N GLN A 90 1.42 26.05 -8.48
CA GLN A 90 1.49 24.70 -9.04
C GLN A 90 0.11 24.18 -9.44
N ASP A 91 -0.94 24.45 -8.65
CA ASP A 91 -2.32 24.07 -8.99
C ASP A 91 -2.84 24.78 -10.25
N ARG A 92 -2.41 26.02 -10.50
CA ARG A 92 -2.73 26.73 -11.76
C ARG A 92 -2.03 26.10 -12.96
N LEU A 93 -0.77 25.72 -12.82
CA LEU A 93 -0.02 25.03 -13.89
C LEU A 93 -0.62 23.66 -14.20
N ARG A 94 -1.02 22.90 -13.17
CA ARG A 94 -1.70 21.60 -13.35
C ARG A 94 -3.01 21.75 -14.12
N LYS A 95 -3.81 22.76 -13.81
CA LYS A 95 -5.05 23.02 -14.55
C LYS A 95 -4.79 23.36 -16.02
N GLN A 96 -3.78 24.19 -16.30
CA GLN A 96 -3.41 24.54 -17.67
C GLN A 96 -2.87 23.36 -18.48
N TYR A 97 -2.15 22.42 -17.85
CA TYR A 97 -1.71 21.18 -18.50
C TYR A 97 -2.89 20.29 -18.87
N VAL A 98 -3.83 20.07 -17.93
CA VAL A 98 -5.03 19.24 -18.16
C VAL A 98 -5.94 19.85 -19.24
N GLU A 99 -6.01 21.18 -19.29
CA GLU A 99 -6.76 21.91 -20.32
C GLU A 99 -6.01 21.97 -21.68
N GLY A 100 -4.79 21.43 -21.76
CA GLY A 100 -3.96 21.41 -22.97
C GLY A 100 -3.36 22.76 -23.36
N GLN A 101 -3.36 23.73 -22.44
CA GLN A 101 -2.81 25.07 -22.65
C GLN A 101 -1.28 25.11 -22.51
N ILE A 102 -0.68 24.17 -21.78
CA ILE A 102 0.78 23.99 -21.69
C ILE A 102 1.14 22.55 -22.01
N SER A 103 2.30 22.34 -22.64
CA SER A 103 2.81 21.00 -22.91
C SER A 103 3.43 20.37 -21.67
N GLU A 104 3.51 19.03 -21.62
CA GLU A 104 4.10 18.29 -20.48
C GLU A 104 5.55 18.71 -20.22
N ALA A 105 6.34 18.87 -21.29
CA ALA A 105 7.74 19.29 -21.18
C ALA A 105 7.89 20.71 -20.59
N GLU A 106 6.93 21.59 -20.83
CA GLU A 106 6.91 22.93 -20.22
C GLU A 106 6.46 22.90 -18.76
N PHE A 107 5.51 22.03 -18.42
CA PHE A 107 5.09 21.81 -17.04
C PHE A 107 6.25 21.31 -16.18
N GLU A 108 6.97 20.26 -16.63
CA GLU A 108 8.11 19.70 -15.90
C GLU A 108 9.24 20.71 -15.73
N ARG A 109 9.57 21.48 -16.78
CA ARG A 109 10.61 22.52 -16.68
C ARG A 109 10.24 23.59 -15.65
N ARG A 110 8.97 24.03 -15.64
CA ARG A 110 8.50 25.09 -14.73
C ARG A 110 8.44 24.61 -13.27
N ILE A 111 8.02 23.37 -13.05
CA ILE A 111 8.00 22.74 -11.72
C ILE A 111 9.44 22.53 -11.21
N GLY A 112 10.35 22.10 -12.08
CA GLY A 112 11.76 21.88 -11.73
C GLY A 112 12.50 23.15 -11.34
N GLU A 113 12.34 24.24 -12.10
CA GLU A 113 12.96 25.55 -11.79
C GLU A 113 12.49 26.12 -10.44
N GLU A 114 11.24 25.84 -10.04
CA GLU A 114 10.67 26.36 -8.78
C GLU A 114 11.08 25.50 -7.56
N LEU A 115 11.22 24.17 -7.70
CA LEU A 115 11.76 23.33 -6.62
C LEU A 115 13.25 23.61 -6.32
N GLU A 116 14.07 23.81 -7.35
CA GLU A 116 15.52 24.05 -7.18
C GLU A 116 15.80 25.42 -6.54
N THR A 117 14.96 26.42 -6.79
CA THR A 117 15.13 27.77 -6.20
C THR A 117 14.61 27.88 -4.77
N GLU A 118 13.59 27.10 -4.39
CA GLU A 118 13.08 27.03 -3.01
C GLU A 118 14.02 26.23 -2.09
N GLU A 119 14.71 25.20 -2.60
CA GLU A 119 15.67 24.41 -1.84
C GLU A 119 16.99 25.17 -1.56
N VAL A 120 17.49 25.97 -2.51
CA VAL A 120 18.75 26.73 -2.33
C VAL A 120 18.61 27.83 -1.25
N ASP A 121 17.47 28.52 -1.18
CA ASP A 121 17.25 29.60 -0.21
C ASP A 121 17.05 29.11 1.24
N GLU A 122 16.69 27.83 1.44
CA GLU A 122 16.58 27.21 2.76
C GLU A 122 17.93 26.66 3.26
N ILE A 123 18.72 26.03 2.37
CA ILE A 123 20.03 25.47 2.71
C ILE A 123 21.04 26.56 3.11
N ASP A 124 21.09 27.68 2.37
CA ASP A 124 22.03 28.78 2.69
C ASP A 124 21.68 29.44 4.03
N ARG A 125 20.40 29.46 4.42
CA ARG A 125 19.93 30.03 5.69
C ARG A 125 20.26 29.15 6.91
N GLU A 126 20.39 27.84 6.74
CA GLU A 126 20.84 26.94 7.82
C GLU A 126 22.35 26.99 8.04
N LEU A 127 23.16 27.17 6.99
CA LEU A 127 24.62 27.23 7.09
C LEU A 127 25.16 28.48 7.80
N GLU A 128 24.38 29.56 7.88
CA GLU A 128 24.73 30.77 8.63
C GLU A 128 24.48 30.66 10.15
N ARG A 129 23.63 29.73 10.61
CA ARG A 129 23.37 29.54 12.05
C ARG A 129 24.44 28.72 12.78
N GLU A 130 25.30 28.03 12.04
CA GLU A 130 26.30 27.11 12.60
C GLU A 130 27.71 27.71 12.73
N ARG A 131 27.89 29.02 12.52
CA ARG A 131 29.16 29.74 12.73
C ARG A 131 29.11 30.77 13.84
#